data_AF-A0A5C8BGM6-F1
#
_entry.id   AF-A0A5C8BGM6-F1
#
_cell.length_a   1.000
_cell.length_b   1.000
_cell.length_c   1.000
_cell.angle_alpha   90.00
_cell.angle_beta   90.00
_cell.angle_gamma   90.00
#
_symmetry.space_group_name_H-M   'P 1'
#
loop_
_entity.id
_entity.type
_entity.pdbx_description
1 polymer ?
#
loop_
_entity_poly.entity_id
_entity_poly.type
_entity_poly.pdbx_seq_one_letter_code
_entity_poly.pdbx_strand_id
1 'polypeptide(L)'
;MKDNGFTLIELLISISIIGVLAALAIPAYQAYTQRAAFSEFVTYAKWAAEAECEFFQNTGRLPNSNIEAGLSIGVYGEHIKSLVITSDGAIAITGNGHLLPQQTVLFAANCLTN
;
A
#
# COMPACT_ATOMS: atom_id res chain seq x y z
N MET A 1 -35.40 45.00 0.26
CA MET A 1 -34.12 44.65 -0.38
C MET A 1 -34.41 43.47 -1.29
N LYS A 2 -34.03 43.54 -2.57
CA LYS A 2 -34.42 42.54 -3.57
C LYS A 2 -33.36 41.44 -3.52
N ASP A 3 -33.66 40.30 -2.92
CA ASP A 3 -32.77 39.15 -2.92
C ASP A 3 -32.68 38.60 -4.35
N ASN A 4 -31.54 38.82 -4.99
CA ASN A 4 -31.21 38.22 -6.28
C ASN A 4 -30.78 36.76 -6.02
N GLY A 5 -31.76 35.87 -5.93
CA GLY A 5 -31.52 34.43 -5.84
C GLY A 5 -30.96 33.85 -7.15
N PHE A 6 -30.22 32.75 -7.03
CA PHE A 6 -29.77 31.96 -8.19
C PHE A 6 -30.95 31.40 -8.98
N THR A 7 -30.81 31.35 -10.30
CA THR A 7 -31.81 30.73 -11.18
C THR A 7 -31.65 29.21 -11.21
N LEU A 8 -32.75 28.48 -11.45
CA LEU A 8 -32.72 27.02 -11.58
C LEU A 8 -31.82 26.55 -12.74
N ILE A 9 -31.70 27.36 -13.79
CA ILE A 9 -30.86 27.03 -14.94
C ILE A 9 -29.37 27.15 -14.61
N GLU A 10 -28.96 28.14 -13.81
CA GLU A 10 -27.58 28.28 -13.34
C GLU A 10 -27.18 27.09 -12.45
N LEU A 11 -28.08 26.64 -11.59
CA LEU A 11 -27.83 25.49 -10.74
C LEU A 11 -27.67 24.21 -11.57
N LEU A 12 -28.52 24.00 -12.59
CA LEU A 12 -28.51 22.81 -13.42
C LEU A 12 -27.24 22.67 -14.26
N ILE A 13 -26.75 23.78 -14.84
CA ILE A 13 -25.49 23.80 -15.59
C ILE A 13 -24.32 23.54 -14.65
N SER A 14 -24.32 24.15 -13.46
CA SER A 14 -23.26 23.96 -12.46
C SER A 14 -23.13 22.51 -12.01
N ILE A 15 -24.26 21.85 -11.69
CA ILE A 15 -24.28 20.43 -11.31
C ILE A 15 -23.78 19.55 -12.45
N SER A 16 -24.11 19.87 -13.69
CA SER A 16 -23.66 19.11 -14.86
C SER A 16 -22.13 19.16 -15.04
N ILE A 17 -21.53 20.34 -14.86
CA ILE A 17 -20.07 20.50 -14.93
C ILE A 17 -19.39 19.77 -13.76
N ILE A 18 -19.89 19.94 -12.53
CA ILE A 18 -19.35 19.24 -11.35
C ILE A 18 -19.48 17.73 -11.51
N GLY A 19 -20.57 17.23 -12.09
CA GLY A 19 -20.78 15.81 -12.35
C GLY A 19 -19.73 15.21 -13.28
N VAL A 20 -19.40 15.89 -14.38
CA VAL A 20 -18.33 15.45 -15.31
C VAL A 20 -16.96 15.49 -14.64
N LEU A 21 -16.66 16.56 -13.90
CA LEU A 21 -15.38 16.69 -13.18
C LEU A 21 -15.23 15.61 -12.10
N ALA A 22 -16.28 15.34 -11.32
CA ALA A 22 -16.28 14.34 -10.27
C ALA A 22 -16.07 12.92 -10.82
N ALA A 23 -16.68 12.60 -11.97
CA ALA A 23 -16.51 11.30 -12.63
C ALA A 23 -15.04 11.01 -13.01
N LEU A 24 -14.27 12.04 -13.36
CA LEU A 24 -12.84 11.92 -13.65
C LEU A 24 -11.97 12.00 -12.38
N ALA A 25 -12.34 12.88 -11.44
CA ALA A 25 -11.53 13.18 -10.27
C ALA A 25 -11.55 12.04 -9.23
N ILE A 26 -12.69 11.39 -9.00
CA ILE A 26 -12.83 10.31 -8.01
C ILE A 26 -11.87 9.14 -8.29
N PRO A 27 -11.87 8.51 -9.48
CA PRO A 27 -10.97 7.38 -9.74
C PRO A 27 -9.49 7.81 -9.72
N ALA A 28 -9.17 9.01 -10.19
CA ALA A 28 -7.81 9.54 -10.15
C ALA A 28 -7.31 9.76 -8.71
N TYR A 29 -8.15 10.33 -7.84
CA TYR A 29 -7.82 10.55 -6.44
C TYR A 29 -7.66 9.22 -5.68
N GLN A 30 -8.53 8.25 -5.93
CA GLN A 30 -8.42 6.90 -5.36
C GLN A 30 -7.12 6.21 -5.76
N ALA A 31 -6.71 6.30 -7.03
CA ALA A 31 -5.44 5.72 -7.47
C ALA A 31 -4.23 6.42 -6.82
N TYR A 32 -4.30 7.72 -6.58
CA TYR A 32 -3.25 8.48 -5.91
C TYR A 32 -3.11 8.06 -4.44
N THR A 33 -4.21 7.99 -3.69
CA THR A 33 -4.18 7.57 -2.28
C THR A 33 -3.76 6.11 -2.11
N GLN A 34 -4.14 5.22 -3.05
CA GLN A 34 -3.66 3.84 -3.10
C GLN A 34 -2.14 3.76 -3.30
N ARG A 35 -1.58 4.55 -4.24
CA ARG A 35 -0.12 4.60 -4.46
C ARG A 35 0.62 5.16 -3.25
N ALA A 36 0.05 6.17 -2.58
CA ALA A 36 0.59 6.69 -1.35
C ALA A 36 0.63 5.61 -0.25
N ALA A 37 -0.46 4.86 -0.05
CA ALA A 37 -0.50 3.73 0.88
C ALA A 37 0.51 2.62 0.52
N PHE A 38 0.72 2.35 -0.78
CA PHE A 38 1.69 1.35 -1.22
C PHE A 38 3.16 1.71 -0.88
N SER A 39 3.48 2.98 -0.66
CA SER A 39 4.82 3.38 -0.21
C SER A 39 5.21 2.78 1.14
N GLU A 40 4.23 2.50 1.99
CA GLU A 40 4.41 1.82 3.27
C GLU A 40 4.84 0.36 3.06
N PHE A 41 4.21 -0.34 2.11
CA PHE A 41 4.57 -1.72 1.75
C PHE A 41 6.03 -1.80 1.32
N VAL A 42 6.46 -0.89 0.45
CA VAL A 42 7.85 -0.85 -0.02
C VAL A 42 8.82 -0.59 1.13
N THR A 43 8.45 0.29 2.06
CA THR A 43 9.29 0.61 3.23
C THR A 43 9.47 -0.60 4.14
N TYR A 44 8.38 -1.31 4.46
CA TYR A 44 8.46 -2.52 5.28
C TYR A 44 9.09 -3.71 4.54
N ALA A 45 8.88 -3.82 3.22
CA ALA A 45 9.56 -4.82 2.40
C ALA A 45 11.07 -4.63 2.43
N LYS A 46 11.57 -3.39 2.35
CA LYS A 46 13.00 -3.08 2.47
C LYS A 46 13.53 -3.44 3.85
N TRP A 47 12.81 -3.09 4.91
CA TRP A 47 13.19 -3.44 6.28
C TRP A 47 13.28 -4.96 6.47
N ALA A 48 12.29 -5.72 5.98
CA ALA A 48 12.31 -7.18 6.05
C ALA A 48 13.44 -7.77 5.19
N ALA A 49 13.69 -7.22 4.00
CA ALA A 49 14.78 -7.66 3.13
C ALA A 49 16.17 -7.44 3.77
N GLU A 50 16.38 -6.32 4.47
CA GLU A 50 17.62 -6.07 5.21
C GLU A 50 17.85 -7.17 6.26
N ALA A 51 16.82 -7.51 7.03
CA ALA A 51 16.89 -8.56 8.04
C ALA A 51 17.12 -9.95 7.44
N GLU A 52 16.49 -10.25 6.30
CA GLU A 52 16.75 -11.49 5.55
C GLU A 52 18.21 -11.56 5.08
N CYS A 53 18.75 -10.45 4.57
CA CYS A 53 20.13 -10.41 4.09
C CYS A 53 21.15 -10.45 5.24
N GLU A 54 20.85 -9.88 6.40
CA GLU A 54 21.66 -10.04 7.61
C GLU A 54 21.68 -11.50 8.06
N PHE A 55 20.53 -12.17 8.09
CA PHE A 55 20.44 -13.59 8.43
C PHE A 55 21.21 -14.46 7.42
N PHE A 56 21.10 -14.15 6.12
CA PHE A 56 21.81 -14.85 5.07
C PHE A 56 23.33 -14.70 5.20
N GLN A 57 23.84 -13.51 5.52
CA GLN A 57 25.27 -13.28 5.75
C GLN A 57 25.81 -14.09 6.93
N ASN A 58 25.00 -14.27 7.98
CA ASN A 58 25.42 -14.99 9.18
C ASN A 58 25.32 -16.52 9.05
N THR A 59 24.33 -17.03 8.29
CA THR A 59 24.01 -18.48 8.26
C THR A 59 24.24 -19.14 6.91
N GLY A 60 24.44 -18.36 5.83
CA GLY A 60 24.60 -18.84 4.47
C GLY A 60 23.31 -19.41 3.84
N ARG A 61 22.15 -19.25 4.49
CA ARG A 61 20.84 -19.68 3.99
C ARG A 61 19.79 -18.60 4.21
N LEU A 62 18.73 -18.62 3.41
CA LEU A 62 17.59 -17.72 3.61
C LEU A 62 16.78 -18.16 4.86
N PRO A 63 16.16 -17.22 5.59
CA PRO A 63 15.27 -17.54 6.70
C PRO A 63 13.95 -18.12 6.18
N ASN A 64 13.39 -19.09 6.91
CA ASN A 64 12.11 -19.71 6.54
C ASN A 64 10.90 -19.09 7.25
N SER A 65 11.13 -18.12 8.13
CA SER A 65 10.09 -17.46 8.92
C SER A 65 10.55 -16.10 9.43
N ASN A 66 9.59 -15.26 9.79
CA ASN A 66 9.86 -13.96 10.44
C ASN A 66 10.75 -14.10 11.67
N ILE A 67 10.50 -15.10 12.50
CA ILE A 67 11.21 -15.30 13.77
C ILE A 67 12.69 -15.60 13.51
N GLU A 68 12.98 -16.42 12.48
CA GLU A 68 14.37 -16.69 12.07
C GLU A 68 15.08 -15.42 11.59
N ALA A 69 14.37 -14.56 10.86
CA ALA A 69 14.87 -13.25 10.43
C ALA A 69 14.87 -12.18 11.55
N GLY A 70 14.50 -12.52 12.79
CA GLY A 70 14.41 -11.55 13.90
C GLY A 70 13.24 -10.56 13.79
N LEU A 71 12.28 -10.82 12.91
CA LEU A 71 11.07 -10.01 12.74
C LEU A 71 9.95 -10.52 13.63
N SER A 72 9.16 -9.58 14.18
CA SER A 72 7.94 -9.91 14.92
C SER A 72 6.87 -10.53 13.99
N ILE A 73 5.81 -11.08 14.57
CA ILE A 73 4.63 -11.53 13.83
C ILE A 73 3.48 -10.61 14.22
N GLY A 74 2.90 -9.89 13.25
CA GLY A 74 1.81 -8.98 13.53
C GLY A 74 1.47 -8.03 12.39
N VAL A 75 0.74 -6.98 12.78
CA VAL A 75 0.33 -5.85 11.92
C VAL A 75 1.47 -4.84 11.87
N TYR A 76 1.80 -4.36 10.67
CA TYR A 76 2.90 -3.44 10.44
C TYR A 76 2.38 -2.09 9.96
N GLY A 77 2.30 -1.12 10.86
CA GLY A 77 1.74 0.19 10.52
C GLY A 77 0.24 0.12 10.17
N GLU A 78 -0.25 1.09 9.39
CA GLU A 78 -1.69 1.32 9.26
C GLU A 78 -2.31 0.51 8.11
N HIS A 79 -1.61 0.39 6.98
CA HIS A 79 -2.17 -0.21 5.75
C HIS A 79 -1.81 -1.68 5.55
N ILE A 80 -0.96 -2.26 6.41
CA ILE A 80 -0.53 -3.67 6.31
C ILE A 80 -1.19 -4.50 7.39
N LYS A 81 -1.88 -5.56 7.00
CA LYS A 81 -2.48 -6.56 7.88
C LYS A 81 -1.45 -7.57 8.40
N SER A 82 -0.54 -8.00 7.53
CA SER A 82 0.51 -8.95 7.89
C SER A 82 1.72 -8.83 6.98
N LEU A 83 2.89 -9.15 7.55
CA LEU A 83 4.14 -9.35 6.83
C LEU A 83 4.65 -10.74 7.21
N VAL A 84 4.90 -11.59 6.22
CA VAL A 84 5.33 -12.99 6.43
C VAL A 84 6.44 -13.33 5.45
N ILE A 85 7.54 -13.86 5.95
CA ILE A 85 8.59 -14.49 5.16
C ILE A 85 8.15 -15.92 4.84
N THR A 86 8.12 -16.24 3.55
CA THR A 86 7.81 -17.58 3.05
C THR A 86 9.05 -18.47 3.07
N SER A 87 8.86 -19.79 2.96
CA SER A 87 9.94 -20.77 2.94
C SER A 87 10.95 -20.61 1.80
N ASP A 88 10.58 -19.87 0.76
CA ASP A 88 11.44 -19.58 -0.39
C ASP A 88 12.23 -18.26 -0.22
N GLY A 89 12.14 -17.62 0.96
CA GLY A 89 12.75 -16.31 1.23
C GLY A 89 12.04 -15.15 0.51
N ALA A 90 10.76 -15.33 0.14
CA ALA A 90 9.95 -14.25 -0.39
C ALA A 90 9.18 -13.58 0.75
N ILE A 91 9.19 -12.24 0.77
CA ILE A 91 8.50 -11.41 1.75
C ILE A 91 7.08 -11.16 1.23
N ALA A 92 6.09 -11.74 1.91
CA ALA A 92 4.67 -11.60 1.62
C ALA A 92 4.04 -10.53 2.51
N ILE A 93 3.61 -9.41 1.92
CA ILE A 93 2.93 -8.32 2.63
C ILE A 93 1.47 -8.26 2.20
N THR A 94 0.54 -8.28 3.16
CA THR A 94 -0.91 -8.30 2.90
C THR A 94 -1.57 -7.02 3.37
N GLY A 95 -2.43 -6.42 2.52
CA GLY A 95 -3.17 -5.20 2.86
C GLY A 95 -4.32 -5.37 3.84
N ASN A 96 -4.66 -4.29 4.53
CA ASN A 96 -5.75 -4.24 5.51
C ASN A 96 -7.16 -4.17 4.89
N GLY A 97 -7.28 -3.82 3.60
CA GLY A 97 -8.57 -3.67 2.91
C GLY A 97 -9.17 -2.26 2.94
N HIS A 98 -8.54 -1.27 3.59
CA HIS A 98 -9.06 0.09 3.71
C HIS A 98 -8.73 0.98 2.50
N LEU A 99 -7.45 1.04 2.13
CA LEU A 99 -6.98 1.74 0.93
C LEU A 99 -6.43 0.77 -0.11
N LEU A 100 -5.73 -0.27 0.34
CA LEU A 100 -5.24 -1.33 -0.53
C LEU A 100 -6.17 -2.53 -0.44
N PRO A 101 -6.42 -3.25 -1.55
CA PRO A 101 -7.14 -4.51 -1.48
C PRO A 101 -6.43 -5.48 -0.52
N GLN A 102 -7.15 -6.47 0.02
CA GLN A 102 -6.56 -7.55 0.83
C GLN A 102 -5.74 -8.53 -0.02
N GLN A 103 -4.94 -7.99 -0.95
CA GLN A 103 -4.04 -8.72 -1.80
C GLN A 103 -2.70 -8.86 -1.09
N THR A 104 -2.08 -10.03 -1.24
CA THR A 104 -0.70 -10.27 -0.83
C THR A 104 0.23 -9.92 -1.98
N VAL A 105 1.19 -9.05 -1.70
CA VAL A 105 2.26 -8.68 -2.62
C VAL A 105 3.53 -9.38 -2.19
N LEU A 106 4.16 -10.08 -3.12
CA LEU A 106 5.41 -10.79 -2.89
C LEU A 106 6.58 -9.90 -3.30
N PHE A 107 7.53 -9.71 -2.38
CA PHE A 107 8.82 -9.09 -2.63
C PHE A 107 9.89 -10.15 -2.51
N ALA A 108 10.89 -10.12 -3.39
CA ALA A 108 12.06 -10.99 -3.27
C ALA A 108 13.22 -10.15 -2.69
N ALA A 109 13.81 -10.60 -1.59
CA ALA A 109 15.08 -10.04 -1.16
C ALA A 109 16.19 -10.59 -2.04
N ASN A 110 16.82 -9.73 -2.83
CA ASN A 110 17.93 -10.13 -3.67
C ASN A 110 19.24 -10.02 -2.88
N CYS A 111 19.42 -10.88 -1.87
CA CYS A 111 20.61 -10.90 -1.03
C CYS A 111 21.86 -11.49 -1.72
N LEU A 112 21.71 -12.00 -2.95
CA LEU A 112 22.77 -12.66 -3.73
C LEU A 112 23.44 -11.72 -4.74
N THR A 113 22.87 -10.54 -5.00
CA THR A 113 23.50 -9.53 -5.86
C THR A 113 23.84 -8.31 -5.02
N ASN A 114 25.14 -8.09 -4.84
CA ASN A 114 25.66 -6.76 -4.54
C ASN A 114 25.38 -5.82 -5.73
#